data_AF-A0A7S1W0L0-F1
#
_entry.id   AF-A0A7S1W0L0-F1
#
_cell.length_a   1.000
_cell.length_b   1.000
_cell.length_c   1.000
_cell.angle_alpha   90.00
_cell.angle_beta   90.00
_cell.angle_gamma   90.00
#
_symmetry.space_group_name_H-M   'P 1'
#
loop_
_entity.id
_entity.type
_entity.pdbx_description
1 polymer ?
#
loop_
_entity_poly.entity_id
_entity_poly.type
_entity_poly.pdbx_seq_one_letter_code
_entity_poly.pdbx_strand_id
1 'polypeptide(L)'
;HLHLGLRAGGLPAAHRPDFPAQWGVVNDWADLEAPRNMVLVSVPSLLDPACAPEGFHALHAYTPATEPYEDWRGLERGGREYERRKAEAADFLLRAVERQIPDVRERIVLQRVGTPLTHERFLRKPRGAYGWRVPAGSNLPGHTTPLPGLHVCGDSTYPGIGVPAAAMGGHICANNLLSVWEHWAQLDRVPLWDFELDM
;
A
#
# COMPACT_ATOMS: atom_id res chain seq x y z
N HIS A 1 0.90 -5.68 8.13
CA HIS A 1 1.90 -4.68 7.70
C HIS A 1 2.86 -4.44 8.84
N LEU A 2 4.16 -4.50 8.58
CA LEU A 2 5.25 -4.27 9.53
C LEU A 2 6.12 -3.14 8.99
N HIS A 3 6.24 -2.06 9.73
CA HIS A 3 7.10 -0.92 9.41
C HIS A 3 8.24 -0.87 10.43
N LEU A 4 9.48 -0.86 9.94
CA LEU A 4 10.69 -0.91 10.75
C LEU A 4 11.59 0.28 10.43
N GLY A 5 12.22 0.81 11.47
CA GLY A 5 13.47 1.56 11.37
C GLY A 5 14.60 0.66 11.84
N LEU A 6 15.64 0.50 11.02
CA LEU A 6 16.76 -0.43 11.25
C LEU A 6 18.08 0.33 11.29
N ARG A 7 19.01 -0.06 12.17
CA ARG A 7 20.42 0.38 12.07
C ARG A 7 21.06 -0.19 10.80
N ALA A 8 21.64 0.66 9.98
CA ALA A 8 22.18 0.30 8.66
C ALA A 8 23.61 -0.25 8.70
N GLY A 9 24.33 -0.17 9.83
CA GLY A 9 25.74 -0.59 9.91
C GLY A 9 25.96 -2.03 9.44
N GLY A 10 26.78 -2.22 8.41
CA GLY A 10 27.03 -3.55 7.80
C GLY A 10 26.02 -3.97 6.73
N LEU A 11 24.92 -3.23 6.53
CA LEU A 11 24.00 -3.41 5.41
C LEU A 11 24.43 -2.53 4.21
N PRO A 12 24.02 -2.90 2.99
CA PRO A 12 24.19 -2.06 1.82
C PRO A 12 23.56 -0.69 1.93
N ALA A 13 24.25 0.37 1.52
CA ALA A 13 23.70 1.73 1.51
C ALA A 13 22.74 2.01 0.34
N ALA A 14 22.79 1.21 -0.72
CA ALA A 14 21.99 1.37 -1.93
C ALA A 14 21.58 0.00 -2.50
N HIS A 15 20.60 0.00 -3.40
CA HIS A 15 20.12 -1.19 -4.10
C HIS A 15 21.27 -1.95 -4.77
N ARG A 16 21.27 -3.28 -4.62
CA ARG A 16 22.16 -4.19 -5.35
C ARG A 16 21.42 -5.46 -5.78
N PRO A 17 21.89 -6.19 -6.80
CA PRO A 17 21.27 -7.46 -7.20
C PRO A 17 21.22 -8.51 -6.09
N ASP A 18 22.23 -8.57 -5.22
CA ASP A 18 22.35 -9.48 -4.07
C ASP A 18 21.66 -8.95 -2.79
N PHE A 19 21.28 -7.68 -2.79
CA PHE A 19 20.50 -7.04 -1.73
C PHE A 19 19.55 -6.00 -2.34
N PRO A 20 18.46 -6.47 -2.98
CA PRO A 20 17.58 -5.59 -3.70
C PRO A 20 16.74 -4.75 -2.74
N ALA A 21 16.38 -3.55 -3.18
CA ALA A 21 15.45 -2.68 -2.47
C ALA A 21 14.07 -3.31 -2.23
N GLN A 22 13.71 -4.33 -2.99
CA GLN A 22 12.46 -5.06 -2.84
C GLN A 22 12.68 -6.54 -3.12
N TRP A 23 12.03 -7.39 -2.32
CA TRP A 23 12.01 -8.82 -2.56
C TRP A 23 10.71 -9.45 -2.06
N GLY A 24 10.42 -10.64 -2.57
CA GLY A 24 9.29 -11.46 -2.15
C GLY A 24 9.77 -12.74 -1.48
N VAL A 25 9.00 -13.18 -0.49
CA VAL A 25 9.18 -14.47 0.17
C VAL A 25 7.89 -15.25 -0.01
N VAL A 26 7.99 -16.43 -0.63
CA VAL A 26 6.90 -17.41 -0.75
C VAL A 26 7.30 -18.61 0.08
N ASN A 27 6.43 -19.06 0.99
CA ASN A 27 6.71 -20.19 1.87
C ASN A 27 6.38 -21.53 1.21
N ASP A 28 5.29 -21.58 0.46
CA ASP A 28 4.80 -22.75 -0.27
C ASP A 28 4.38 -22.34 -1.69
N TRP A 29 4.97 -22.97 -2.69
CA TRP A 29 4.65 -22.70 -4.10
C TRP A 29 3.43 -23.47 -4.60
N ALA A 30 2.92 -24.45 -3.84
CA ALA A 30 1.78 -25.26 -4.24
C ALA A 30 0.43 -24.51 -4.13
N ASP A 31 0.32 -23.55 -3.20
CA ASP A 31 -0.87 -22.72 -3.01
C ASP A 31 -0.48 -21.26 -2.71
N LEU A 32 -0.42 -20.43 -3.75
CA LEU A 32 -0.11 -19.01 -3.62
C LEU A 32 -1.19 -18.20 -2.91
N GLU A 33 -2.44 -18.69 -2.86
CA GLU A 33 -3.55 -17.99 -2.19
C GLU A 33 -3.69 -18.38 -0.71
N ALA A 34 -2.89 -19.35 -0.24
CA ALA A 34 -2.91 -19.81 1.15
C ALA A 34 -2.70 -18.64 2.14
N PRO A 35 -3.43 -18.61 3.27
CA PRO A 35 -3.29 -17.58 4.28
C PRO A 35 -1.84 -17.43 4.74
N ARG A 36 -1.34 -16.19 4.76
CA ARG A 36 0.03 -15.85 5.20
C ARG A 36 1.11 -16.71 4.52
N ASN A 37 0.99 -16.96 3.22
CA ASN A 37 2.00 -17.70 2.48
C ASN A 37 3.09 -16.78 1.88
N MET A 38 2.69 -15.60 1.42
CA MET A 38 3.56 -14.65 0.74
C MET A 38 3.82 -13.41 1.59
N VAL A 39 5.06 -12.91 1.56
CA VAL A 39 5.45 -11.63 2.13
C VAL A 39 6.20 -10.82 1.08
N LEU A 40 5.82 -9.56 0.90
CA LEU A 40 6.59 -8.59 0.13
C LEU A 40 7.31 -7.66 1.10
N VAL A 41 8.59 -7.43 0.82
CA VAL A 41 9.45 -6.55 1.61
C VAL A 41 9.99 -5.44 0.71
N SER A 42 10.04 -4.23 1.24
CA SER A 42 10.57 -3.05 0.58
C SER A 42 11.42 -2.23 1.55
N VAL A 43 12.58 -1.78 1.08
CA VAL A 43 13.53 -0.94 1.80
C VAL A 43 13.76 0.32 0.96
N PRO A 44 12.81 1.28 0.95
CA PRO A 44 12.86 2.45 0.07
C PRO A 44 14.13 3.29 0.24
N SER A 45 14.73 3.30 1.42
CA SER A 45 15.99 4.01 1.69
C SER A 45 17.20 3.49 0.89
N LEU A 46 17.10 2.33 0.25
CA LEU A 46 18.12 1.84 -0.70
C LEU A 46 18.00 2.48 -2.09
N LEU A 47 16.85 3.09 -2.40
CA LEU A 47 16.60 3.80 -3.66
C LEU A 47 16.69 5.31 -3.45
N ASP A 48 16.14 5.80 -2.33
CA ASP A 48 16.15 7.20 -1.95
C ASP A 48 16.60 7.34 -0.48
N PRO A 49 17.85 7.77 -0.22
CA PRO A 49 18.36 7.96 1.14
C PRO A 49 17.53 8.91 2.01
N ALA A 50 16.76 9.84 1.41
CA ALA A 50 15.90 10.75 2.18
C ALA A 50 14.74 10.02 2.90
N CYS A 51 14.44 8.77 2.53
CA CYS A 51 13.42 7.96 3.20
C CYS A 51 13.81 7.50 4.62
N ALA A 52 15.05 7.69 5.06
CA ALA A 52 15.50 7.38 6.42
C ALA A 52 16.61 8.34 6.88
N PRO A 53 16.76 8.60 8.19
CA PRO A 53 17.92 9.33 8.70
C PRO A 53 19.25 8.61 8.39
N GLU A 54 20.34 9.37 8.34
CA GLU A 54 21.69 8.81 8.14
C GLU A 54 22.00 7.70 9.16
N GLY A 55 22.59 6.60 8.69
CA GLY A 55 22.90 5.43 9.51
C GLY A 55 21.70 4.50 9.75
N PHE A 56 20.54 4.76 9.14
CA PHE A 56 19.34 3.94 9.26
C PHE A 56 18.74 3.55 7.91
N HIS A 57 17.94 2.49 7.93
CA HIS A 57 17.04 2.13 6.83
C HIS A 57 15.59 2.09 7.31
N ALA A 58 14.69 2.51 6.42
CA ALA A 58 13.27 2.28 6.57
C ALA A 58 12.89 1.00 5.81
N LEU A 59 12.17 0.10 6.46
CA LEU A 59 11.71 -1.16 5.87
C LEU A 59 10.21 -1.33 6.08
N HIS A 60 9.52 -1.83 5.06
CA HIS A 60 8.11 -2.21 5.12
C HIS A 60 7.94 -3.65 4.62
N ALA A 61 7.27 -4.48 5.40
CA ALA A 61 6.91 -5.85 5.04
C ALA A 61 5.40 -6.09 5.20
N TYR A 62 4.77 -6.81 4.29
CA TYR A 62 3.34 -7.13 4.37
C TYR A 62 2.96 -8.39 3.60
N THR A 63 1.81 -8.96 3.95
CA THR A 63 1.16 -10.07 3.26
C THR A 63 0.25 -9.53 2.15
N PRO A 64 0.51 -9.83 0.86
CA PRO A 64 -0.33 -9.36 -0.23
C PRO A 64 -1.60 -10.22 -0.31
N ALA A 65 -2.75 -9.66 0.07
CA ALA A 65 -4.08 -10.26 -0.08
C ALA A 65 -4.33 -11.62 0.61
N THR A 66 -3.39 -12.14 1.40
CA THR A 66 -3.49 -13.44 2.09
C THR A 66 -3.61 -13.32 3.61
N GLU A 67 -3.88 -12.12 4.15
CA GLU A 67 -4.16 -11.94 5.58
C GLU A 67 -5.65 -12.24 5.88
N PRO A 68 -5.98 -13.28 6.67
CA PRO A 68 -7.37 -13.64 6.94
C PRO A 68 -8.01 -12.64 7.90
N TYR A 69 -9.01 -11.89 7.46
CA TYR A 69 -9.74 -10.94 8.31
C TYR A 69 -10.44 -11.61 9.51
N GLU A 70 -10.89 -12.86 9.35
CA GLU A 70 -11.58 -13.61 10.41
C GLU A 70 -10.73 -13.80 11.66
N ASP A 71 -9.40 -13.83 11.52
CA ASP A 71 -8.48 -13.89 12.66
C ASP A 71 -8.54 -12.64 13.55
N TRP A 72 -9.10 -11.55 13.04
CA TRP A 72 -9.17 -10.25 13.71
C TRP A 72 -10.60 -9.86 14.09
N ARG A 73 -11.61 -10.51 13.50
CA ARG A 73 -13.01 -10.17 13.70
C ARG A 73 -13.38 -10.29 15.18
N GLY A 74 -14.02 -9.26 15.71
CA GLY A 74 -14.51 -9.24 17.10
C GLY A 74 -13.42 -9.00 18.15
N LEU A 75 -12.15 -8.84 17.77
CA LEU A 75 -11.11 -8.48 18.73
C LEU A 75 -11.18 -7.00 19.11
N GLU A 76 -11.03 -6.73 20.40
CA GLU A 76 -10.92 -5.37 20.90
C GLU A 76 -9.50 -4.83 20.67
N ARG A 77 -9.38 -3.73 19.90
CA ARG A 77 -8.08 -3.08 19.65
C ARG A 77 -7.46 -2.59 20.96
N GLY A 78 -6.22 -3.00 21.22
CA GLY A 78 -5.50 -2.70 22.47
C GLY A 78 -5.80 -3.70 23.59
N GLY A 79 -6.76 -4.62 23.41
CA GLY A 79 -6.99 -5.74 24.30
C GLY A 79 -5.87 -6.78 24.23
N ARG A 80 -5.75 -7.60 25.28
CA ARG A 80 -4.68 -8.60 25.42
C ARG A 80 -4.60 -9.57 24.24
N GLU A 81 -5.74 -10.10 23.80
CA GLU A 81 -5.78 -11.04 22.67
C GLU A 81 -5.40 -10.39 21.34
N TYR A 82 -5.85 -9.14 21.12
CA TYR A 82 -5.46 -8.37 19.94
C TYR A 82 -3.95 -8.13 19.89
N GLU A 83 -3.34 -7.70 21.01
CA GLU A 83 -1.89 -7.45 21.05
C GLU A 83 -1.08 -8.74 20.91
N ARG A 84 -1.56 -9.88 21.45
CA ARG A 84 -0.96 -11.20 21.24
C ARG A 84 -0.94 -11.56 19.74
N ARG A 85 -2.08 -11.51 19.06
CA ARG A 85 -2.17 -11.82 17.62
C ARG A 85 -1.37 -10.84 16.76
N LYS A 86 -1.33 -9.57 17.15
CA LYS A 86 -0.51 -8.54 16.50
C LYS A 86 0.99 -8.84 16.62
N ALA A 87 1.44 -9.34 17.75
CA ALA A 87 2.82 -9.81 17.92
C ALA A 87 3.11 -11.03 17.03
N GLU A 88 2.19 -12.00 16.96
CA GLU A 88 2.33 -13.20 16.12
C GLU A 88 2.38 -12.86 14.62
N ALA A 89 1.54 -11.93 14.17
CA ALA A 89 1.56 -11.44 12.79
C ALA A 89 2.85 -10.68 12.47
N ALA A 90 3.37 -9.89 13.41
CA ALA A 90 4.65 -9.20 13.25
C ALA A 90 5.82 -10.19 13.18
N ASP A 91 5.80 -11.20 14.04
CA ASP A 91 6.82 -12.25 14.08
C ASP A 91 6.86 -13.09 12.80
N PHE A 92 5.69 -13.40 12.23
CA PHE A 92 5.59 -14.00 10.90
C PHE A 92 6.27 -13.15 9.81
N LEU A 93 6.03 -11.83 9.80
CA LEU A 93 6.65 -10.93 8.83
C LEU A 93 8.16 -10.79 9.06
N LEU A 94 8.62 -10.76 10.33
CA LEU A 94 10.04 -10.72 10.67
C LEU A 94 10.79 -11.95 10.16
N ARG A 95 10.21 -13.16 10.28
CA ARG A 95 10.82 -14.39 9.72
C ARG A 95 11.06 -14.32 8.22
N ALA A 96 10.23 -13.60 7.47
CA ALA A 96 10.46 -13.37 6.04
C ALA A 96 11.62 -12.40 5.81
N VAL A 97 11.74 -11.34 6.62
CA VAL A 97 12.85 -10.38 6.55
C VAL A 97 14.19 -11.03 6.92
N GLU A 98 14.19 -11.93 7.90
CA GLU A 98 15.36 -12.70 8.37
C GLU A 98 16.05 -13.50 7.26
N ARG A 99 15.33 -13.85 6.17
CA ARG A 99 15.93 -14.55 5.03
C ARG A 99 16.98 -13.71 4.29
N GLN A 100 16.87 -12.39 4.35
CA GLN A 100 17.81 -11.44 3.72
C GLN A 100 18.64 -10.67 4.76
N ILE A 101 18.07 -10.45 5.96
CA ILE A 101 18.72 -9.73 7.07
C ILE A 101 18.62 -10.61 8.33
N PRO A 102 19.50 -11.61 8.50
CA PRO A 102 19.37 -12.61 9.58
C PRO A 102 19.34 -12.01 10.99
N ASP A 103 20.05 -10.90 11.21
CA ASP A 103 20.12 -10.16 12.47
C ASP A 103 19.17 -8.94 12.50
N VAL A 104 18.04 -8.99 11.76
CA VAL A 104 17.10 -7.86 11.69
C VAL A 104 16.61 -7.46 13.07
N ARG A 105 16.42 -8.43 13.98
CA ARG A 105 15.85 -8.17 15.31
C ARG A 105 16.75 -7.29 16.16
N GLU A 106 18.07 -7.50 16.13
CA GLU A 106 19.03 -6.66 16.85
C GLU A 106 19.15 -5.25 16.25
N ARG A 107 18.78 -5.08 14.97
CA ARG A 107 18.87 -3.81 14.25
C ARG A 107 17.68 -2.87 14.49
N ILE A 108 16.54 -3.38 14.94
CA ILE A 108 15.29 -2.61 15.09
C ILE A 108 15.46 -1.50 16.14
N VAL A 109 15.22 -0.26 15.72
CA VAL A 109 15.08 0.91 16.61
C VAL A 109 13.67 1.46 16.66
N LEU A 110 12.85 1.11 15.67
CA LEU A 110 11.44 1.47 15.59
C LEU A 110 10.67 0.31 14.98
N GLN A 111 9.55 -0.07 15.60
CA GLN A 111 8.62 -1.05 15.05
C GLN A 111 7.18 -0.52 15.15
N ARG A 112 6.44 -0.60 14.04
CA ARG A 112 5.00 -0.33 13.98
C ARG A 112 4.31 -1.42 13.18
N VAL A 113 3.20 -1.93 13.71
CA VAL A 113 2.45 -3.03 13.09
C VAL A 113 1.04 -2.55 12.76
N GLY A 114 0.68 -2.64 11.48
CA GLY A 114 -0.66 -2.41 10.96
C GLY A 114 -1.39 -3.74 10.75
N THR A 115 -2.56 -3.85 11.37
CA THR A 115 -3.49 -4.99 11.29
C THR A 115 -4.72 -4.61 10.43
N PRO A 116 -5.56 -5.58 10.00
CA PRO A 116 -6.82 -5.25 9.33
C PRO A 116 -7.69 -4.26 10.13
N LEU A 117 -7.81 -4.42 11.46
CA LEU A 117 -8.54 -3.45 12.30
C LEU A 117 -7.85 -2.08 12.38
N THR A 118 -6.53 -2.02 12.21
CA THR A 118 -5.78 -0.75 12.11
C THR A 118 -6.15 -0.04 10.81
N HIS A 119 -6.14 -0.75 9.69
CA HIS A 119 -6.50 -0.20 8.39
C HIS A 119 -7.96 0.23 8.32
N GLU A 120 -8.87 -0.55 8.89
CA GLU A 120 -10.29 -0.18 8.97
C GLU A 120 -10.48 1.15 9.71
N ARG A 121 -9.78 1.34 10.83
CA ARG A 121 -9.82 2.60 11.58
C ARG A 121 -9.24 3.78 10.79
N PHE A 122 -8.03 3.64 10.25
CA PHE A 122 -7.30 4.77 9.67
C PHE A 122 -7.77 5.12 8.27
N LEU A 123 -8.14 4.12 7.46
CA LEU A 123 -8.52 4.29 6.06
C LEU A 123 -10.04 4.30 5.86
N ARG A 124 -10.82 3.98 6.91
CA ARG A 124 -12.28 3.79 6.84
C ARG A 124 -12.68 2.78 5.75
N LYS A 125 -11.81 1.79 5.52
CA LYS A 125 -12.03 0.72 4.55
C LYS A 125 -12.69 -0.47 5.24
N PRO A 126 -13.82 -0.99 4.73
CA PRO A 126 -14.43 -2.20 5.26
C PRO A 126 -13.41 -3.33 5.39
N ARG A 127 -13.34 -3.96 6.57
CA ARG A 127 -12.42 -5.07 6.87
C ARG A 127 -10.93 -4.73 6.71
N GLY A 128 -10.57 -3.44 6.64
CA GLY A 128 -9.20 -2.98 6.42
C GLY A 128 -8.63 -3.33 5.04
N ALA A 129 -9.49 -3.58 4.06
CA ALA A 129 -9.08 -3.97 2.72
C ALA A 129 -8.23 -2.89 2.03
N TYR A 130 -7.16 -3.30 1.34
CA TYR A 130 -6.38 -2.41 0.45
C TYR A 130 -7.20 -1.98 -0.77
N GLY A 131 -8.16 -2.80 -1.19
CA GLY A 131 -9.14 -2.50 -2.22
C GLY A 131 -9.94 -3.74 -2.59
N TRP A 132 -10.81 -3.63 -3.59
CA TRP A 132 -11.70 -4.71 -3.97
C TRP A 132 -10.98 -5.78 -4.80
N ARG A 133 -11.21 -7.07 -4.53
CA ARG A 133 -10.82 -8.16 -5.44
C ARG A 133 -11.84 -8.22 -6.57
N VAL A 134 -11.46 -7.71 -7.74
CA VAL A 134 -12.31 -7.71 -8.94
C VAL A 134 -11.98 -8.97 -9.76
N PRO A 135 -12.95 -9.85 -10.04
CA PRO A 135 -12.73 -11.00 -10.92
C PRO A 135 -12.30 -10.55 -12.32
N ALA A 136 -11.50 -11.38 -13.00
CA ALA A 136 -11.13 -11.10 -14.38
C ALA A 136 -12.40 -10.93 -15.25
N GLY A 137 -12.40 -9.91 -16.11
CA GLY A 137 -13.54 -9.56 -16.95
C GLY A 137 -14.63 -8.72 -16.26
N SER A 138 -14.49 -8.42 -14.97
CA SER A 138 -15.35 -7.46 -14.26
C SER A 138 -14.65 -6.11 -14.10
N ASN A 139 -15.43 -5.05 -13.86
CA ASN A 139 -14.92 -3.71 -13.56
C ASN A 139 -15.41 -3.24 -12.19
N LEU A 140 -14.63 -2.33 -11.59
CA LEU A 140 -15.13 -1.53 -10.48
C LEU A 140 -16.27 -0.62 -10.93
N PRO A 141 -17.12 -0.17 -9.99
CA PRO A 141 -18.13 0.85 -10.27
C PRO A 141 -17.52 2.12 -10.87
N GLY A 142 -18.30 2.81 -11.69
CA GLY A 142 -17.97 4.14 -12.18
C GLY A 142 -18.10 5.23 -11.11
N HIS A 143 -18.11 6.49 -11.54
CA HIS A 143 -18.00 7.66 -10.66
C HIS A 143 -19.32 8.32 -10.28
N THR A 144 -20.42 7.88 -10.89
CA THR A 144 -21.76 8.43 -10.67
C THR A 144 -22.51 7.64 -9.60
N THR A 145 -23.38 8.32 -8.85
CA THR A 145 -24.31 7.67 -7.92
C THR A 145 -25.76 7.94 -8.33
N PRO A 146 -26.75 7.19 -7.81
CA PRO A 146 -28.17 7.50 -8.03
C PRO A 146 -28.63 8.83 -7.42
N LEU A 147 -27.81 9.46 -6.56
CA LEU A 147 -28.13 10.74 -5.91
C LEU A 147 -27.61 11.89 -6.78
N PRO A 148 -28.49 12.80 -7.25
CA PRO A 148 -28.08 13.93 -8.07
C PRO A 148 -27.02 14.79 -7.37
N GLY A 149 -25.95 15.11 -8.09
CA GLY A 149 -24.84 15.93 -7.60
C GLY A 149 -23.87 15.20 -6.66
N LEU A 150 -24.08 13.92 -6.36
CA LEU A 150 -23.13 13.12 -5.58
C LEU A 150 -22.33 12.19 -6.49
N HIS A 151 -21.00 12.37 -6.45
CA HIS A 151 -20.03 11.59 -7.21
C HIS A 151 -19.03 10.89 -6.28
N VAL A 152 -18.41 9.83 -6.78
CA VAL A 152 -17.42 9.02 -6.05
C VAL A 152 -16.14 8.85 -6.85
N CYS A 153 -15.00 8.86 -6.17
CA CYS A 153 -13.69 8.67 -6.78
C CYS A 153 -12.73 7.96 -5.82
N GLY A 154 -11.53 7.65 -6.33
CA GLY A 154 -10.48 6.98 -5.58
C GLY A 154 -10.33 5.51 -5.97
N ASP A 155 -9.67 4.76 -5.09
CA ASP A 155 -9.22 3.38 -5.30
C ASP A 155 -10.34 2.32 -5.25
N SER A 156 -11.56 2.72 -4.87
CA SER A 156 -12.77 1.86 -4.88
C SER A 156 -13.65 2.05 -6.11
N THR A 157 -13.28 2.96 -7.01
CA THR A 157 -13.93 3.19 -8.31
C THR A 157 -12.96 2.81 -9.43
N TYR A 158 -13.45 2.61 -10.65
CA TYR A 158 -12.60 2.44 -11.82
C TYR A 158 -11.56 3.59 -11.92
N PRO A 159 -10.29 3.35 -12.25
CA PRO A 159 -9.68 2.07 -12.65
C PRO A 159 -9.22 1.18 -11.48
N GLY A 160 -9.18 1.67 -10.24
CA GLY A 160 -9.01 0.84 -9.04
C GLY A 160 -7.79 1.14 -8.17
N ILE A 161 -7.18 0.08 -7.64
CA ILE A 161 -6.22 0.16 -6.53
C ILE A 161 -4.86 0.74 -6.91
N GLY A 162 -4.19 1.39 -5.95
CA GLY A 162 -2.86 1.98 -6.11
C GLY A 162 -2.91 3.48 -6.46
N VAL A 163 -1.82 4.19 -6.16
CA VAL A 163 -1.75 5.66 -6.28
C VAL A 163 -2.10 6.15 -7.70
N PRO A 164 -1.53 5.59 -8.80
CA PRO A 164 -1.85 6.07 -10.14
C PRO A 164 -3.32 5.86 -10.50
N ALA A 165 -3.88 4.70 -10.14
CA ALA A 165 -5.26 4.35 -10.44
C ALA A 165 -6.27 5.19 -9.62
N ALA A 166 -5.97 5.44 -8.34
CA ALA A 166 -6.79 6.31 -7.50
C ALA A 166 -6.77 7.77 -8.02
N ALA A 167 -5.61 8.29 -8.41
CA ALA A 167 -5.47 9.62 -9.00
C ALA A 167 -6.26 9.73 -10.32
N MET A 168 -6.16 8.71 -11.17
CA MET A 168 -6.94 8.62 -12.40
C MET A 168 -8.45 8.58 -12.12
N GLY A 169 -8.89 7.83 -11.10
CA GLY A 169 -10.30 7.83 -10.69
C GLY A 169 -10.80 9.22 -10.27
N GLY A 170 -9.95 10.01 -9.60
CA GLY A 170 -10.23 11.43 -9.31
C GLY A 170 -10.34 12.27 -10.58
N HIS A 171 -9.40 12.10 -11.51
CA HIS A 171 -9.40 12.81 -12.79
C HIS A 171 -10.65 12.50 -13.63
N ILE A 172 -11.01 11.22 -13.78
CA ILE A 172 -12.21 10.80 -14.53
C ILE A 172 -13.47 11.35 -13.85
N CYS A 173 -13.56 11.26 -12.52
CA CYS A 173 -14.69 11.80 -11.78
C CYS A 173 -14.88 13.30 -12.04
N ALA A 174 -13.82 14.11 -11.95
CA ALA A 174 -13.86 15.54 -12.20
C ALA A 174 -14.34 15.86 -13.63
N ASN A 175 -13.86 15.09 -14.60
CA ASN A 175 -14.25 15.25 -16.01
C ASN A 175 -15.67 14.74 -16.32
N ASN A 176 -16.30 14.00 -15.41
CA ASN A 176 -17.71 13.60 -15.55
C ASN A 176 -18.69 14.61 -14.93
N LEU A 177 -18.19 15.69 -14.31
CA LEU A 177 -19.04 16.73 -13.72
C LEU A 177 -19.61 17.69 -14.77
N LEU A 178 -18.91 17.87 -15.88
CA LEU A 178 -19.28 18.78 -16.96
C LEU A 178 -19.60 17.97 -18.22
N SER A 179 -20.52 18.49 -19.02
CA SER A 179 -20.74 17.97 -20.36
C SER A 179 -19.54 18.23 -21.28
N VAL A 180 -19.46 17.48 -22.38
CA VAL A 180 -18.42 17.68 -23.42
C VAL A 180 -18.39 19.12 -23.93
N TRP A 181 -19.54 19.79 -23.99
CA TRP A 181 -19.65 21.17 -24.47
C TRP A 181 -19.17 22.17 -23.43
N GLU A 182 -19.45 21.93 -22.16
CA GLU A 182 -18.93 22.75 -21.06
C GLU A 182 -17.42 22.62 -20.92
N HIS A 183 -16.87 21.41 -21.11
CA HIS A 183 -15.43 21.20 -21.24
C HIS A 183 -14.84 21.98 -22.41
N TRP A 184 -15.44 21.87 -23.60
CA TRP A 184 -14.99 22.61 -24.78
C TRP A 184 -14.94 24.11 -24.49
N ALA A 185 -15.99 24.67 -23.89
CA ALA A 185 -16.05 26.09 -23.55
C ALA A 185 -14.98 26.53 -22.53
N GLN A 186 -14.39 25.62 -21.76
CA GLN A 186 -13.25 25.94 -20.90
C GLN A 186 -11.93 26.07 -21.68
N LEU A 187 -11.78 25.40 -22.84
CA LEU A 187 -10.57 25.52 -23.66
C LEU A 187 -10.34 26.96 -24.14
N ASP A 188 -11.42 27.71 -24.37
CA ASP A 188 -11.35 29.13 -24.72
C ASP A 188 -11.04 30.05 -23.52
N ARG A 189 -11.15 29.52 -22.28
CA ARG A 189 -11.00 30.28 -21.02
C ARG A 189 -9.71 29.97 -20.28
N VAL A 190 -9.17 28.77 -20.44
CA VAL A 190 -7.84 28.43 -19.94
C VAL A 190 -6.85 28.97 -20.96
N PRO A 191 -6.04 30.01 -20.64
CA PRO A 191 -4.97 30.39 -21.55
C PRO A 191 -4.10 29.14 -21.76
N LEU A 192 -4.03 28.67 -23.00
CA LEU A 192 -3.09 27.63 -23.37
C LEU A 192 -1.72 28.25 -23.13
N TRP A 193 -1.12 27.87 -22.02
CA TRP A 193 0.12 28.38 -21.47
C TRP A 193 1.18 28.46 -22.58
N ASP A 194 1.74 29.66 -22.79
CA ASP A 194 2.96 29.89 -23.55
C ASP A 194 4.11 29.17 -22.86
N PHE A 195 4.26 27.87 -23.09
CA PHE A 195 5.52 27.19 -22.81
C PHE A 195 6.49 27.59 -23.92
N GLU A 196 7.32 28.61 -23.66
CA GLU A 196 8.63 28.67 -24.29
C GLU A 196 9.38 27.40 -23.86
N LEU A 197 9.38 26.41 -24.75
CA LEU A 197 10.35 25.34 -24.69
C LEU A 197 11.69 25.99 -25.03
N ASP A 198 12.42 26.43 -24.00
CA ASP A 198 13.85 26.72 -24.12
C ASP A 198 14.54 25.43 -24.61
N MET A 199 14.71 25.33 -25.92
CA MET A 199 15.56 24.34 -26.59
C MET A 199 16.99 24.86 -26.70
#